data_AF-A0A1A6A1E4-F1
#
_entry.id   AF-A0A1A6A1E4-F1
#
_cell.length_a   1.000
_cell.length_b   1.000
_cell.length_c   1.000
_cell.angle_alpha   90.00
_cell.angle_beta   90.00
_cell.angle_gamma   90.00
#
_symmetry.space_group_name_H-M   'P 1'
#
loop_
_entity.id
_entity.type
_entity.pdbx_description
1 polymer ?
#
loop_
_entity_poly.entity_id
_entity_poly.type
_entity_poly.pdbx_seq_one_letter_code
_entity_poly.pdbx_strand_id
1 'polypeptide(L)'
;MAASSSSGRIPQGEVIMDFADGGQYIKHKLENAVLEVERRKITKEEGIKAQKAMEALDVKPNGSASAGAAGGSVKAEDVDLIVSQVGCTKEDATAALKAEKGDLVKALIRSVQPRPRARSVDGGAEVKK
;
A
#
# COMPACT_ATOMS: atom_id res chain seq x y z
N MET A 1 -2.48 -37.08 18.13
CA MET A 1 -1.05 -37.01 18.49
C MET A 1 -0.21 -37.38 17.26
N ALA A 2 0.95 -36.74 17.15
CA ALA A 2 1.72 -36.55 15.93
C ALA A 2 2.59 -37.74 15.46
N ALA A 3 2.80 -37.76 14.13
CA ALA A 3 4.01 -38.05 13.34
C ALA A 3 4.90 -39.30 13.60
N SER A 4 5.06 -40.10 12.53
CA SER A 4 6.31 -40.79 12.17
C SER A 4 6.33 -40.98 10.64
N SER A 5 6.83 -40.01 9.85
CA SER A 5 8.23 -39.87 9.40
C SER A 5 8.81 -41.10 8.67
N SER A 6 8.26 -41.47 7.52
CA SER A 6 8.98 -42.30 6.52
C SER A 6 9.57 -41.40 5.44
N SER A 7 10.64 -40.68 5.79
CA SER A 7 11.51 -40.08 4.79
C SER A 7 12.25 -41.22 4.07
N GLY A 8 11.77 -41.59 2.87
CA GLY A 8 12.57 -42.36 1.90
C GLY A 8 12.23 -43.83 1.66
N ARG A 9 11.14 -44.40 2.23
CA ARG A 9 10.69 -45.74 1.81
C ARG A 9 9.45 -45.64 0.92
N ILE A 10 9.67 -45.88 -0.38
CA ILE A 10 8.61 -46.00 -1.37
C ILE A 10 7.77 -47.23 -1.03
N PRO A 11 6.43 -47.13 -0.98
CA PRO A 11 5.56 -48.26 -0.70
C PRO A 11 5.76 -49.38 -1.75
N GLN A 12 5.80 -50.63 -1.30
CA GLN A 12 6.17 -51.79 -2.14
C GLN A 12 5.32 -51.94 -3.42
N GLY A 13 4.07 -51.46 -3.40
CA GLY A 13 3.18 -51.48 -4.56
C GLY A 13 3.59 -50.54 -5.70
N GLU A 14 4.25 -49.42 -5.41
CA GLU A 14 4.78 -48.50 -6.45
C GLU A 14 5.99 -49.15 -7.16
N VAL A 15 6.85 -49.84 -6.41
CA VAL A 15 8.08 -50.46 -6.91
C VAL A 15 7.80 -51.59 -7.93
N ILE A 16 6.73 -52.37 -7.73
CA ILE A 16 6.37 -53.45 -8.65
C ILE A 16 5.82 -52.90 -9.98
N MET A 17 5.08 -51.79 -9.92
CA MET A 17 4.62 -51.06 -11.11
C MET A 17 5.78 -50.43 -11.89
N ASP A 18 6.77 -49.88 -11.18
CA ASP A 18 7.96 -49.26 -11.79
C ASP A 18 8.82 -50.25 -12.59
N PHE A 19 8.99 -51.47 -12.08
CA PHE A 19 9.71 -52.52 -12.79
C PHE A 19 8.92 -53.09 -13.98
N ALA A 20 7.58 -53.15 -13.87
CA ALA A 20 6.72 -53.62 -14.95
C ALA A 20 6.62 -52.61 -16.12
N ASP A 21 6.70 -51.31 -15.82
CA ASP A 21 6.58 -50.20 -16.78
C ASP A 21 7.96 -49.61 -17.20
N GLY A 22 9.06 -50.32 -16.91
CA GLY A 22 10.40 -49.93 -17.31
C GLY A 22 10.87 -48.57 -16.77
N GLY A 23 10.35 -48.13 -15.62
CA GLY A 23 10.70 -46.87 -14.98
C GLY A 23 10.01 -45.62 -15.54
N GLN A 24 9.02 -45.75 -16.43
CA GLN A 24 8.28 -44.60 -16.96
C GLN A 24 7.48 -43.85 -15.88
N TYR A 25 6.86 -44.57 -14.94
CA TYR A 25 6.16 -43.96 -13.81
C TYR A 25 7.07 -43.06 -12.96
N ILE A 26 8.24 -43.55 -12.54
CA ILE A 26 9.23 -42.76 -11.80
C ILE A 26 9.67 -41.55 -12.62
N LYS A 27 9.94 -41.74 -13.92
CA LYS A 27 10.35 -40.66 -14.81
C LYS A 27 9.32 -39.54 -14.87
N HIS A 28 8.05 -39.86 -15.10
CA HIS A 28 6.97 -38.87 -15.12
C HIS A 28 6.75 -38.19 -13.76
N LYS A 29 6.87 -38.93 -12.66
CA LYS A 29 6.76 -38.39 -11.31
C LYS A 29 7.90 -37.40 -11.02
N LEU A 30 9.12 -37.70 -11.48
CA LEU A 30 10.28 -36.80 -11.39
C LEU A 30 10.12 -35.56 -12.29
N GLU A 31 9.70 -35.73 -13.55
CA GLU A 31 9.43 -34.61 -14.48
C GLU A 31 8.40 -33.64 -13.89
N ASN A 32 7.31 -34.16 -13.33
CA ASN A 32 6.29 -33.35 -12.66
C ASN A 32 6.83 -32.63 -11.43
N ALA A 33 7.62 -33.31 -10.59
CA ALA A 33 8.22 -32.70 -9.41
C ALA A 33 9.20 -31.56 -9.77
N VAL A 34 9.98 -31.72 -10.86
CA VAL A 34 10.88 -30.68 -11.36
C VAL A 34 10.09 -29.45 -11.85
N LEU A 35 9.03 -29.66 -12.62
CA LEU A 35 8.16 -28.58 -13.09
C LEU A 35 7.51 -27.79 -11.93
N GLU A 36 7.09 -28.48 -10.87
CA GLU A 36 6.55 -27.81 -9.68
C GLU A 36 7.61 -26.96 -8.96
N VAL A 37 8.85 -27.44 -8.86
CA VAL A 37 9.95 -26.70 -8.24
C VAL A 37 10.30 -25.47 -9.07
N GLU A 38 10.34 -25.59 -10.40
CA GLU A 38 10.60 -24.46 -11.31
C GLU A 38 9.51 -23.40 -11.21
N ARG A 39 8.23 -23.79 -11.22
CA ARG A 39 7.11 -22.86 -11.03
C ARG A 39 7.21 -22.11 -9.70
N ARG A 40 7.58 -22.80 -8.61
CA ARG A 40 7.78 -22.17 -7.30
C ARG A 40 8.96 -21.20 -7.25
N LYS A 41 10.02 -21.44 -8.04
CA LYS A 41 11.15 -20.50 -8.15
C LYS A 41 10.73 -19.26 -8.92
N ILE A 42 10.06 -19.44 -10.06
CA ILE A 42 9.56 -18.34 -10.88
C ILE A 42 8.62 -17.44 -10.08
N THR A 43 7.62 -17.98 -9.38
CA THR A 43 6.69 -17.15 -8.59
C THR A 43 7.36 -16.42 -7.42
N LYS A 44 8.39 -17.01 -6.80
CA LYS A 44 9.17 -16.35 -5.75
C LYS A 44 10.05 -15.25 -6.30
N GLU A 45 10.75 -15.50 -7.41
CA GLU A 45 11.62 -14.52 -8.06
C GLU A 45 10.82 -13.36 -8.65
N GLU A 46 9.68 -13.64 -9.29
CA GLU A 46 8.72 -12.63 -9.77
C GLU A 46 8.11 -11.85 -8.61
N GLY A 47 7.72 -12.53 -7.52
CA GLY A 47 7.19 -11.88 -6.32
C GLY A 47 8.19 -10.92 -5.67
N ILE A 48 9.45 -11.35 -5.54
CA ILE A 48 10.53 -10.51 -4.99
C ILE A 48 10.86 -9.35 -5.93
N LYS A 49 10.89 -9.60 -7.25
CA LYS A 49 11.17 -8.55 -8.24
C LYS A 49 10.03 -7.53 -8.33
N ALA A 50 8.79 -7.99 -8.25
CA ALA A 50 7.60 -7.12 -8.22
C ALA A 50 7.53 -6.32 -6.92
N GLN A 51 7.80 -6.94 -5.76
CA GLN A 51 7.86 -6.23 -4.48
C GLN A 51 8.97 -5.18 -4.48
N LYS A 52 10.16 -5.53 -4.95
CA LYS A 52 11.28 -4.59 -5.07
C LYS A 52 10.99 -3.45 -6.05
N ALA A 53 10.27 -3.74 -7.13
CA ALA A 53 9.84 -2.72 -8.10
C ALA A 53 8.73 -1.82 -7.54
N MET A 54 7.77 -2.36 -6.78
CA MET A 54 6.74 -1.57 -6.10
C MET A 54 7.34 -0.68 -5.00
N GLU A 55 8.26 -1.22 -4.22
CA GLU A 55 8.99 -0.46 -3.20
C GLU A 55 9.84 0.66 -3.82
N ALA A 56 10.45 0.41 -4.98
CA ALA A 56 11.19 1.44 -5.73
C ALA A 56 10.28 2.51 -6.36
N LEU A 57 9.02 2.19 -6.65
CA LEU A 57 8.04 3.11 -7.22
C LEU A 57 7.25 3.90 -6.16
N ASP A 58 7.34 3.54 -4.87
CA ASP A 58 6.67 4.24 -3.77
C ASP A 58 7.28 5.62 -3.42
N VAL A 59 8.00 6.23 -4.37
CA VAL A 59 8.37 7.64 -4.33
C VAL A 59 7.13 8.49 -4.68
N LYS A 60 6.38 8.87 -3.64
CA LYS A 60 5.35 9.95 -3.59
C LYS A 60 4.50 10.15 -4.87
N PRO A 61 3.17 9.90 -4.83
CA PRO A 61 2.30 10.17 -5.97
C PRO A 61 2.13 11.69 -6.17
N ASN A 62 3.02 12.28 -6.96
CA ASN A 62 2.83 13.57 -7.59
C ASN A 62 2.54 13.31 -9.07
N GLY A 63 1.26 13.19 -9.41
CA GLY A 63 0.82 13.26 -10.81
C GLY A 63 -0.22 12.21 -11.19
N SER A 64 -1.48 12.63 -11.18
CA SER A 64 -2.55 12.17 -12.07
C SER A 64 -2.83 10.67 -12.17
N ALA A 65 -3.86 10.20 -11.45
CA ALA A 65 -5.12 9.75 -12.08
C ALA A 65 -6.00 8.99 -11.06
N SER A 66 -7.19 9.52 -10.85
CA SER A 66 -8.47 8.83 -10.55
C SER A 66 -8.47 7.59 -9.66
N ALA A 67 -9.00 7.75 -8.44
CA ALA A 67 -10.28 7.19 -8.01
C ALA A 67 -10.27 6.91 -6.49
N GLY A 68 -11.00 7.72 -5.73
CA GLY A 68 -11.54 7.34 -4.43
C GLY A 68 -10.55 6.96 -3.33
N ALA A 69 -9.77 7.91 -2.83
CA ALA A 69 -9.24 7.82 -1.46
C ALA A 69 -8.98 9.22 -0.90
N ALA A 70 -9.77 9.57 0.11
CA ALA A 70 -9.58 10.75 0.94
C ALA A 70 -8.21 10.68 1.63
N GLY A 71 -7.27 11.53 1.23
CA GLY A 71 -5.92 11.47 1.78
C GLY A 71 -4.99 12.58 1.31
N GLY A 72 -5.22 13.81 1.76
CA GLY A 72 -4.12 14.73 2.09
C GLY A 72 -3.35 15.41 0.96
N SER A 73 -3.82 15.38 -0.30
CA SER A 73 -3.22 16.18 -1.37
C SER A 73 -3.94 17.53 -1.50
N VAL A 74 -3.18 18.62 -1.36
CA VAL A 74 -3.70 19.98 -1.55
C VAL A 74 -3.89 20.19 -3.05
N LYS A 75 -5.14 20.32 -3.50
CA LYS A 75 -5.45 20.64 -4.90
C LYS A 75 -5.25 22.14 -5.13
N ALA A 76 -4.67 22.49 -6.28
CA ALA A 76 -4.47 23.89 -6.65
C ALA A 76 -5.81 24.64 -6.84
N GLU A 77 -6.83 23.93 -7.32
CA GLU A 77 -8.20 24.44 -7.49
C GLU A 77 -8.80 24.87 -6.14
N ASP A 78 -8.63 24.06 -5.09
CA ASP A 78 -9.14 24.36 -3.76
C ASP A 78 -8.45 25.60 -3.15
N VAL A 79 -7.16 25.79 -3.43
CA VAL A 79 -6.40 26.98 -3.00
C VAL A 79 -6.95 28.24 -3.68
N ASP A 80 -7.19 28.19 -5.00
CA ASP A 80 -7.67 29.33 -5.78
C ASP A 80 -9.09 29.73 -5.37
N LEU A 81 -9.96 28.73 -5.11
CA LEU A 81 -11.31 28.95 -4.59
C LEU A 81 -11.30 29.66 -3.23
N ILE A 82 -10.46 29.22 -2.28
CA ILE A 82 -10.37 29.85 -0.96
C ILE A 82 -9.87 31.29 -1.07
N VAL A 83 -8.85 31.54 -1.91
CA VAL A 83 -8.33 32.89 -2.16
C VAL A 83 -9.40 33.79 -2.78
N SER A 84 -10.16 33.30 -3.75
CA SER A 84 -11.22 34.07 -4.40
C SER A 84 -12.40 34.42 -3.47
N GLN A 85 -12.78 33.51 -2.57
CA GLN A 85 -13.94 33.67 -1.71
C GLN A 85 -13.64 34.40 -0.40
N VAL A 86 -12.48 34.15 0.20
CA VAL A 86 -12.10 34.69 1.52
C VAL A 86 -11.17 35.89 1.38
N GLY A 87 -10.51 36.05 0.24
CA GLY A 87 -9.54 37.13 0.00
C GLY A 87 -8.25 36.97 0.82
N CYS A 88 -7.92 35.76 1.25
CA CYS A 88 -6.69 35.48 1.99
C CYS A 88 -5.49 35.25 1.05
N THR A 89 -4.27 35.27 1.62
CA THR A 89 -3.06 34.99 0.83
C THR A 89 -3.01 33.51 0.41
N LYS A 90 -2.31 33.22 -0.69
CA LYS A 90 -2.11 31.83 -1.15
C LYS A 90 -1.45 30.97 -0.08
N GLU A 91 -0.57 31.57 0.73
CA GLU A 91 0.13 30.90 1.83
C GLU A 91 -0.87 30.46 2.91
N ASP A 92 -1.74 31.36 3.35
CA ASP A 92 -2.77 31.08 4.36
C ASP A 92 -3.76 30.01 3.87
N ALA A 93 -4.19 30.09 2.61
CA ALA A 93 -5.08 29.11 1.99
C ALA A 93 -4.44 27.71 1.95
N THR A 94 -3.16 27.62 1.56
CA THR A 94 -2.44 26.35 1.57
C THR A 94 -2.23 25.81 2.99
N ALA A 95 -1.99 26.67 3.97
CA ALA A 95 -1.84 26.28 5.37
C ALA A 95 -3.16 25.74 5.95
N ALA A 96 -4.28 26.39 5.63
CA ALA A 96 -5.62 25.94 6.04
C ALA A 96 -5.99 24.57 5.45
N LEU A 97 -5.73 24.36 4.16
CA LEU A 97 -5.97 23.07 3.50
C LEU A 97 -5.05 21.97 4.03
N LYS A 98 -3.79 22.29 4.33
CA LYS A 98 -2.87 21.33 4.98
C LYS A 98 -3.33 20.93 6.38
N ALA A 99 -3.78 21.89 7.18
CA ALA A 99 -4.26 21.64 8.53
C ALA A 99 -5.48 20.71 8.55
N GLU A 100 -6.35 20.82 7.56
CA GLU A 100 -7.59 20.03 7.45
C GLU A 100 -7.47 18.84 6.47
N LYS A 101 -6.25 18.41 6.15
CA LYS A 101 -5.97 17.22 5.31
C LYS A 101 -6.59 17.27 3.90
N GLY A 102 -6.73 18.47 3.33
CA GLY A 102 -7.32 18.70 2.02
C GLY A 102 -8.86 18.75 2.02
N ASP A 103 -9.51 18.88 3.18
CA ASP A 103 -10.95 19.13 3.25
C ASP A 103 -11.26 20.63 3.05
N LEU A 104 -11.77 20.97 1.87
CA LEU A 104 -12.11 22.33 1.48
C LEU A 104 -13.17 22.97 2.39
N VAL A 105 -14.24 22.24 2.74
CA VAL A 105 -15.35 22.80 3.52
C VAL A 105 -14.87 23.15 4.91
N LYS A 106 -14.09 22.25 5.52
CA LYS A 106 -13.55 22.46 6.86
C LYS A 106 -12.51 23.58 6.90
N ALA A 107 -11.66 23.68 5.87
CA ALA A 107 -10.73 24.80 5.71
C ALA A 107 -11.46 26.15 5.59
N LEU A 108 -12.56 26.19 4.82
CA LEU A 108 -13.35 27.42 4.62
C LEU A 108 -14.03 27.87 5.91
N ILE A 109 -14.66 26.95 6.63
CA ILE A 109 -15.28 27.22 7.93
C ILE A 109 -14.25 27.82 8.91
N ARG A 110 -13.05 27.24 8.98
CA ARG A 110 -11.97 27.74 9.83
C ARG A 110 -11.46 29.12 9.42
N SER A 111 -11.42 29.41 8.12
CA SER A 111 -10.95 30.70 7.60
C SER A 111 -11.92 31.86 7.86
N VAL A 112 -13.23 31.57 7.92
CA VAL A 112 -14.30 32.56 8.14
C VAL A 112 -14.60 32.77 9.63
N GLN A 113 -14.33 31.77 10.47
CA GLN A 113 -14.59 31.89 11.90
C GLN A 113 -13.72 32.97 12.56
N PRO A 114 -14.31 33.91 13.32
CA PRO A 114 -13.54 34.90 14.07
C PRO A 114 -12.63 34.17 15.05
N ARG A 115 -11.35 34.54 15.07
CA ARG A 115 -10.39 33.98 16.02
C ARG A 115 -10.97 34.15 17.43
N PRO A 116 -11.00 33.08 18.25
CA PRO A 116 -11.48 33.20 19.62
C PRO A 116 -10.68 34.33 20.28
N ARG A 117 -11.41 35.34 20.77
CA ARG A 117 -10.80 36.47 21.48
C ARG A 117 -9.89 35.88 22.55
N ALA A 118 -8.62 36.29 22.54
CA ALA A 118 -7.74 36.04 23.67
C ALA A 118 -8.49 36.50 24.92
N ARG A 119 -8.64 35.63 25.92
CA ARG A 119 -9.07 36.07 27.25
C ARG A 119 -7.94 36.92 27.78
N SER A 120 -8.00 38.21 27.50
CA SER A 120 -7.02 39.19 27.93
C SER A 120 -7.12 39.34 29.45
N VAL A 121 -6.39 38.47 30.14
CA VAL A 121 -5.73 38.82 31.38
C VAL A 121 -4.22 38.74 31.17
N ASP A 122 -3.74 37.82 30.32
CA ASP A 122 -2.34 37.78 29.86
C ASP A 122 -2.33 37.61 28.34
N GLY A 123 -1.68 38.52 27.61
CA GLY A 123 -1.66 38.59 26.14
C GLY A 123 -0.89 37.46 25.44
N GLY A 124 -1.14 36.20 25.77
CA GLY A 124 -0.55 35.02 25.13
C GLY A 124 -1.57 34.28 24.25
N ALA A 125 -1.30 34.18 22.94
CA ALA A 125 -2.03 33.27 22.08
C ALA A 125 -1.54 31.84 22.32
N GLU A 126 -2.28 31.06 23.11
CA GLU A 126 -1.97 29.63 23.23
C GLU A 126 -2.31 28.89 21.93
N VAL A 127 -1.27 28.33 21.31
CA VAL A 127 -1.38 27.34 20.24
C VAL A 127 -1.83 26.03 20.89
N LYS A 128 -3.09 25.65 20.71
CA LYS A 128 -3.56 24.31 21.11
C LYS A 128 -2.74 23.24 20.38
N LYS A 129 -2.04 22.40 21.16
CA LYS A 129 -1.40 21.15 20.72
C LYS A 129 -2.42 20.16 20.19
#